data_AF-A0A537F9V8-F1
#
_entry.id   AF-A0A537F9V8-F1
#
_cell.length_a   1.000
_cell.length_b   1.000
_cell.length_c   1.000
_cell.angle_alpha   90.00
_cell.angle_beta   90.00
_cell.angle_gamma   90.00
#
_symmetry.space_group_name_H-M   'P 1'
#
loop_
_entity.id
_entity.type
_entity.pdbx_description
1 polymer ?
#
loop_
_entity_poly.entity_id
_entity_poly.type
_entity_poly.pdbx_seq_one_letter_code
_entity_poly.pdbx_strand_id
1 'polypeptide(L)' 'MEETSLISRDTVACAWCKEEKPASETTWFMPEPGENSVRLCSFCYEEAAKQVRLHRLVRTKGDYPVEAAS' A
#
# COMPACT_ATOMS: atom_id res chain seq x y z
N MET A 1 -13.82 10.93 -38.91
CA MET A 1 -12.53 10.64 -38.25
C MET A 1 -12.85 10.53 -36.78
N GLU A 2 -12.71 9.34 -36.20
CA GLU A 2 -13.05 9.08 -34.81
C GLU A 2 -12.01 9.73 -33.89
N GLU A 3 -12.40 10.84 -33.25
CA GLU A 3 -11.75 11.37 -32.06
C GLU A 3 -12.19 10.53 -30.85
N THR A 4 -11.60 9.36 -30.67
CA THR A 4 -11.75 8.61 -29.42
C THR A 4 -10.45 7.95 -29.02
N SER A 5 -10.15 8.07 -27.74
CA SER A 5 -9.38 7.13 -26.92
C SER A 5 -7.86 7.18 -26.93
N LEU A 6 -7.28 8.30 -26.50
CA LEU A 6 -6.00 8.26 -25.75
C LEU A 6 -6.06 9.24 -24.57
N ILE A 7 -6.99 9.00 -23.63
CA ILE A 7 -6.72 9.45 -22.26
C ILE A 7 -5.48 8.67 -21.85
N SER A 8 -4.32 9.32 -21.80
CA SER A 8 -3.12 8.75 -21.19
C SER A 8 -3.54 8.28 -19.81
N ARG A 9 -3.69 6.97 -19.64
CA ARG A 9 -3.95 6.41 -18.32
C ARG A 9 -2.70 6.71 -17.53
N ASP A 10 -2.74 7.71 -16.66
CA ASP A 10 -1.62 8.02 -15.78
C ASP A 10 -1.26 6.74 -15.04
N THR A 11 -0.10 6.18 -15.37
CA THR A 11 0.43 5.00 -14.71
C THR A 11 1.29 5.46 -13.54
N VAL A 12 1.20 4.73 -12.43
CA VAL A 12 1.95 5.00 -11.22
C VAL A 12 2.58 3.69 -10.77
N ALA A 13 3.87 3.75 -10.44
CA ALA A 13 4.57 2.60 -9.87
C ALA A 13 4.09 2.35 -8.43
N CYS A 14 3.67 1.11 -8.15
CA CYS A 14 3.41 0.66 -6.79
C CYS A 14 4.69 0.79 -5.96
N ALA A 15 4.64 1.46 -4.82
CA ALA A 15 5.80 1.67 -3.97
C ALA A 15 6.37 0.35 -3.40
N TRP A 16 5.56 -0.71 -3.33
CA TRP A 16 5.96 -2.03 -2.82
C TRP A 16 6.51 -2.94 -3.93
N CYS A 17 5.65 -3.43 -4.83
CA CYS A 17 6.06 -4.37 -5.88
C CYS A 17 6.77 -3.72 -7.08
N LYS A 18 6.82 -2.38 -7.14
CA LYS A 18 7.42 -1.59 -8.23
C LYS A 18 6.76 -1.76 -9.60
N GLU A 19 5.67 -2.51 -9.69
CA GLU A 19 4.88 -2.62 -10.93
C GLU A 19 4.15 -1.32 -11.24
N GLU A 20 4.22 -0.88 -12.49
CA GLU A 20 3.40 0.20 -13.01
C GLU A 20 1.95 -0.26 -13.18
N LYS A 21 1.03 0.47 -12.55
CA LYS A 21 -0.40 0.22 -12.64
C LYS A 21 -1.12 1.53 -12.98
N PRO A 22 -2.31 1.47 -13.59
CA PRO A 22 -3.14 2.66 -13.74
C PRO A 22 -3.36 3.34 -12.38
N ALA A 23 -3.36 4.69 -12.36
CA ALA A 23 -3.63 5.46 -11.16
C ALA A 23 -4.98 5.12 -10.51
N SER A 24 -5.95 4.64 -11.30
CA SER A 24 -7.25 4.13 -10.83
C SER A 24 -7.17 2.79 -10.09
N GLU A 25 -6.12 2.01 -10.30
CA GLU A 25 -5.86 0.71 -9.64
C GLU A 25 -4.85 0.82 -8.49
N THR A 26 -4.46 2.05 -8.15
CA THR A 26 -3.57 2.32 -7.02
C THR A 26 -4.28 3.21 -6.00
N THR A 27 -3.93 3.04 -4.73
CA THR A 27 -4.51 3.72 -3.59
C THR A 27 -3.39 4.35 -2.76
N TRP A 28 -3.64 5.54 -2.21
CA TRP A 28 -2.73 6.13 -1.23
C TRP A 28 -2.79 5.35 0.07
N PHE A 29 -1.64 4.93 0.56
CA PHE A 29 -1.46 4.20 1.80
C PHE A 29 -0.58 5.00 2.75
N MET A 30 -1.03 5.16 3.98
CA MET A 30 -0.29 5.80 5.07
C MET A 30 -0.29 4.84 6.27
N PRO A 31 0.87 4.30 6.69
CA PRO A 31 0.92 3.26 7.72
C PRO A 31 0.52 3.80 9.12
N GLU A 32 1.12 4.93 9.52
CA GLU A 32 0.79 5.63 10.76
C GLU A 32 0.44 7.11 10.53
N PRO A 33 -0.41 7.73 11.37
CA PRO A 33 -0.68 9.16 11.29
C PRO A 33 0.61 9.99 11.39
N GLY A 34 0.89 10.81 10.38
CA GLY A 34 2.09 11.66 10.33
C GLY A 34 3.23 11.10 9.48
N GLU A 35 3.13 9.88 8.96
CA GLU A 35 4.09 9.34 8.00
C GLU A 35 3.76 9.77 6.55
N ASN A 36 4.76 9.65 5.67
CA ASN A 36 4.59 9.93 4.25
C ASN A 36 3.66 8.90 3.60
N SER A 37 2.67 9.37 2.84
CA SER A 37 1.80 8.50 2.05
C SER A 37 2.51 7.96 0.81
N VAL A 38 2.29 6.69 0.49
CA VAL A 38 2.82 6.02 -0.71
C VAL A 38 1.67 5.46 -1.56
N ARG A 39 1.90 5.27 -2.87
CA ARG A 39 0.93 4.64 -3.77
C ARG A 39 1.13 3.13 -3.80
N LEU A 40 0.09 2.36 -3.51
CA LEU A 40 0.10 0.90 -3.58
C LEU A 40 -0.96 0.40 -4.54
N CYS A 41 -0.69 -0.69 -5.26
CA CYS A 41 -1.75 -1.43 -5.96
C CYS A 41 -2.69 -2.10 -4.95
N SER A 42 -3.90 -2.47 -5.38
CA SER A 42 -4.95 -3.02 -4.51
C SER A 42 -4.46 -4.20 -3.64
N PHE A 43 -3.73 -5.15 -4.24
CA PHE A 43 -3.19 -6.31 -3.51
C PHE A 43 -2.19 -5.89 -2.43
N CYS A 44 -1.19 -5.06 -2.77
CA CYS A 44 -0.20 -4.60 -1.81
C CYS A 44 -0.81 -3.72 -0.71
N TYR A 45 -1.85 -2.95 -1.02
CA TYR A 45 -2.60 -2.18 -0.04
C TYR A 45 -3.25 -3.08 1.01
N GLU A 46 -3.94 -4.15 0.60
CA GLU A 46 -4.61 -5.07 1.51
C GLU A 46 -3.62 -5.79 2.43
N GLU A 47 -2.51 -6.28 1.88
CA GLU A 47 -1.45 -6.92 2.67
C GLU A 47 -0.81 -5.94 3.66
N ALA A 48 -0.47 -4.73 3.22
CA ALA A 48 0.08 -3.71 4.11
C ALA A 48 -0.91 -3.33 5.23
N ALA A 49 -2.20 -3.21 4.91
CA ALA A 49 -3.24 -2.90 5.90
C ALA A 49 -3.38 -4.01 6.96
N LYS A 50 -3.28 -5.28 6.56
CA LYS A 50 -3.26 -6.42 7.50
C LYS A 50 -2.06 -6.33 8.45
N GLN A 51 -0.87 -6.06 7.93
CA GLN A 51 0.34 -5.95 8.74
C GLN A 51 0.26 -4.78 9.73
N VAL A 52 -0.22 -3.60 9.29
CA VAL A 52 -0.42 -2.45 10.19
C VAL A 52 -1.44 -2.78 11.28
N ARG A 53 -2.54 -3.48 10.95
CA ARG A 53 -3.53 -3.90 11.94
C ARG A 53 -2.94 -4.84 12.98
N LEU A 54 -2.12 -5.81 12.56
CA LEU A 54 -1.42 -6.73 13.46
C LEU A 54 -0.42 -5.99 14.34
N HIS A 55 0.39 -5.10 13.76
CA HIS A 55 1.35 -4.28 14.50
C HIS A 55 0.68 -3.42 15.57
N ARG A 56 -0.46 -2.78 15.25
CA ARG A 56 -1.25 -2.03 16.23
C ARG A 56 -1.80 -2.92 17.34
N LEU A 57 -2.30 -4.11 17.00
CA LEU A 57 -2.79 -5.06 17.99
C LEU A 57 -1.68 -5.46 18.98
N VAL A 58 -0.49 -5.80 18.47
CA VAL A 58 0.70 -6.14 19.26
C VAL A 58 1.09 -4.96 20.17
N ARG A 59 1.22 -3.75 19.63
CA ARG A 59 1.56 -2.54 20.41
C ARG A 59 0.56 -2.24 21.52
N THR A 60 -0.74 -2.40 21.25
CA THR A 60 -1.80 -2.11 22.24
C THR A 60 -1.93 -3.16 23.32
N LYS A 61 -1.67 -4.43 23.01
CA LYS A 61 -1.78 -5.54 23.97
C LYS A 61 -0.50 -5.78 24.77
N GLY A 62 0.64 -5.22 24.35
CA GLY A 62 1.93 -5.46 25.00
C GLY A 62 2.48 -6.88 24.79
N ASP A 63 1.78 -7.72 24.01
CA ASP A 63 2.26 -9.01 23.55
C ASP A 63 3.28 -8.78 22.44
N TYR A 64 4.49 -8.38 22.81
CA TYR A 64 5.63 -8.46 21.90
C TYR A 64 5.74 -9.92 21.45
N PRO A 65 5.71 -10.24 20.14
CA PRO A 65 6.20 -11.52 19.70
C PRO A 65 7.65 -11.57 20.16
N VAL A 66 7.91 -12.51 21.09
CA VAL A 66 9.24 -12.89 21.53
C VAL A 66 10.11 -12.93 20.29
N GLU A 67 11.16 -12.10 20.27
CA GLU A 67 12.19 -12.11 19.25
C GLU A 67 12.50 -13.58 18.94
N ALA A 68 12.23 -14.01 17.71
CA ALA A 68 12.66 -15.31 17.26
C ALA A 68 14.19 -15.30 17.39
N ALA A 69 14.66 -16.05 18.39
CA ALA A 69 16.05 -16.10 18.79
C ALA A 69 16.96 -16.58 17.64
N SER A 70 18.17 -16.02 17.66
CA SER A 70 19.44 -16.47 17.04
C SER A 70 19.79 -15.88 15.67
#